data_AF-A0A5A5REB9-F1
#
_entry.id   AF-A0A5A5REB9-F1
#
_cell.length_a   1.000
_cell.length_b   1.000
_cell.length_c   1.000
_cell.angle_alpha   90.00
_cell.angle_beta   90.00
_cell.angle_gamma   90.00
#
_symmetry.space_group_name_H-M   'P 1'
#
loop_
_entity.id
_entity.type
_entity.pdbx_description
1 polymer ?
#
loop_
_entity_poly.entity_id
_entity_poly.type
_entity_poly.pdbx_seq_one_letter_code
_entity_poly.pdbx_strand_id
1 'polypeptide(L)'
;MQLAIEQFRLSIARVRDLIAIHNSLKSQTTSALDVSDILRAALVLTVSALDYYIHEVVTLGMLEIYRGQRSEPSPTPNSSQSAFSRFKVSLNGARQERLIAISIGSWLENEIQQNYGSFFGQESRSISEVLPMIENLLTNKLNSNHWLLG
;
A
#
# COMPACT_ATOMS: atom_id res chain seq x y z
N MET A 1 6.31 -1.96 -5.12
CA MET A 1 7.03 -3.25 -5.25
C MET A 1 8.54 -3.08 -5.38
N GLN A 2 9.02 -2.12 -6.17
CA GLN A 2 10.46 -1.92 -6.44
C GLN A 2 11.29 -1.70 -5.16
N LEU A 3 10.80 -0.89 -4.21
CA LEU A 3 11.50 -0.68 -2.92
C LEU A 3 11.67 -1.96 -2.10
N ALA A 4 10.64 -2.82 -2.04
CA ALA A 4 10.69 -4.07 -1.28
C ALA A 4 11.71 -5.07 -1.86
N ILE A 5 11.76 -5.22 -3.19
CA ILE A 5 12.73 -6.10 -3.85
C ILE A 5 14.16 -5.56 -3.74
N GLU A 6 14.35 -4.25 -3.82
CA GLU A 6 15.67 -3.63 -3.61
C GLU A 6 16.16 -3.85 -2.17
N GLN A 7 15.29 -3.66 -1.16
CA GLN A 7 15.64 -3.93 0.22
C GLN A 7 15.97 -5.41 0.48
N PHE A 8 15.24 -6.33 -0.16
CA PHE A 8 15.55 -7.75 -0.12
C PHE A 8 16.94 -8.03 -0.73
N ARG A 9 17.23 -7.49 -1.91
CA ARG A 9 18.53 -7.63 -2.58
C ARG A 9 19.68 -7.13 -1.72
N LEU A 10 19.54 -5.96 -1.11
CA LEU A 10 20.53 -5.40 -0.18
C LEU A 10 20.75 -6.28 1.06
N SER A 11 19.69 -6.93 1.54
CA SER A 11 19.78 -7.82 2.69
C SER A 11 20.49 -9.13 2.33
N ILE A 12 20.17 -9.70 1.16
CA ILE A 12 20.86 -10.89 0.63
C ILE A 12 22.33 -10.60 0.30
N ALA A 13 22.66 -9.41 -0.21
CA ALA A 13 24.04 -9.01 -0.41
C ALA A 13 24.84 -9.07 0.90
N ARG A 14 24.30 -8.48 1.98
CA ARG A 14 24.91 -8.55 3.32
C ARG A 14 25.06 -9.97 3.86
N VAL A 15 24.10 -10.86 3.61
CA VAL A 15 24.21 -12.28 3.95
C VAL A 15 25.40 -12.93 3.21
N ARG A 16 25.57 -12.64 1.93
CA ARG A 16 26.69 -13.16 1.13
C ARG A 16 28.03 -12.65 1.65
N ASP A 17 28.10 -11.38 2.03
CA ASP A 17 29.31 -10.81 2.65
C ASP A 17 29.63 -11.52 3.97
N LEU A 18 28.62 -11.81 4.79
CA LEU A 18 28.79 -12.54 6.05
C LEU A 18 29.33 -13.96 5.84
N ILE A 19 28.84 -14.66 4.81
CA ILE A 19 29.33 -15.99 4.42
C ILE A 19 30.78 -15.90 3.91
N ALA A 20 31.11 -14.88 3.12
CA ALA A 20 32.47 -14.64 2.64
C ALA A 20 33.44 -14.40 3.81
N ILE A 21 33.02 -13.62 4.81
CA ILE A 21 33.77 -13.39 6.05
C ILE A 21 33.98 -14.71 6.81
N HIS A 22 32.92 -15.52 6.99
CA HIS A 22 33.05 -16.84 7.60
C HIS A 22 34.11 -17.69 6.89
N ASN A 23 34.05 -17.78 5.55
CA ASN A 23 34.96 -18.62 4.78
C ASN A 23 36.42 -18.13 4.90
N SER A 24 36.62 -16.81 4.84
CA SER A 24 37.92 -16.19 5.03
C SER A 24 38.48 -16.48 6.42
N LEU A 25 37.68 -16.29 7.47
CA LEU A 25 38.08 -16.53 8.85
C LEU A 25 38.39 -18.01 9.08
N LYS A 26 37.53 -18.91 8.61
CA LYS A 26 37.72 -20.36 8.72
C LYS A 26 39.02 -20.85 8.10
N SER A 27 39.46 -20.22 7.00
CA SER A 27 40.74 -20.55 6.34
C SER A 27 41.98 -20.06 7.12
N GLN A 28 41.81 -19.06 7.98
CA GLN A 28 42.89 -18.41 8.73
C GLN A 28 42.95 -18.84 10.20
N THR A 29 41.94 -19.59 10.68
CA THR A 29 41.81 -20.00 12.08
C THR A 29 41.88 -21.50 12.24
N THR A 30 42.30 -21.96 13.42
CA THR A 30 42.29 -23.39 13.75
C THR A 30 40.90 -23.85 14.20
N SER A 31 40.72 -25.17 14.36
CA SER A 31 39.48 -25.75 14.88
C SER A 31 39.14 -25.37 16.33
N ALA A 32 40.08 -24.76 17.05
CA ALA A 32 39.85 -24.25 18.40
C ALA A 32 38.91 -23.03 18.43
N LEU A 33 38.82 -22.28 17.33
CA LEU A 33 37.85 -21.21 17.16
C LEU A 33 36.64 -21.72 16.37
N ASP A 34 35.49 -21.79 17.02
CA ASP A 34 34.23 -22.06 16.33
C ASP A 34 33.63 -20.77 15.78
N VAL A 35 33.47 -20.73 14.45
CA VAL A 35 32.89 -19.60 13.71
C VAL A 35 31.49 -19.90 13.17
N SER A 36 30.91 -21.03 13.59
CA SER A 36 29.60 -21.49 13.12
C SER A 36 28.45 -20.51 13.44
N ASP A 37 28.61 -19.66 14.46
CA ASP A 37 27.67 -18.57 14.76
C ASP A 37 27.52 -17.57 13.62
N ILE A 38 28.56 -17.36 12.81
CA ILE A 38 28.49 -16.46 11.65
C ILE A 38 27.52 -17.05 10.60
N LEU A 39 27.57 -18.36 10.37
CA LEU A 39 26.64 -19.04 9.47
C LEU A 39 25.22 -19.09 10.05
N ARG A 40 25.07 -19.28 11.36
CA ARG A 40 23.75 -19.18 12.03
C ARG A 40 23.14 -17.79 11.85
N ALA A 41 23.94 -16.73 12.02
CA ALA A 41 23.51 -15.36 11.78
C ALA A 41 23.13 -15.12 10.31
N ALA A 42 23.91 -15.62 9.35
CA ALA A 42 23.58 -15.54 7.93
C ALA A 42 22.22 -16.16 7.60
N LEU A 43 21.92 -17.33 8.20
CA LEU A 43 20.64 -18.01 8.03
C LEU A 43 19.48 -17.19 8.60
N VAL A 44 19.60 -16.70 9.84
CA VAL A 44 18.57 -15.87 10.47
C VAL A 44 18.31 -14.61 9.65
N LEU A 45 19.36 -13.91 9.21
CA LEU A 45 19.25 -12.72 8.37
C LEU A 45 18.56 -13.01 7.03
N THR A 46 18.80 -14.18 6.44
CA THR A 46 18.12 -14.60 5.20
C THR A 46 16.62 -14.80 5.42
N VAL A 47 16.24 -15.48 6.50
CA VAL A 47 14.82 -15.72 6.84
C VAL A 47 14.12 -14.40 7.14
N SER A 48 14.75 -13.51 7.92
CA SER A 48 14.20 -12.19 8.21
C SER A 48 14.05 -11.32 6.95
N ALA A 49 15.00 -11.38 6.03
CA ALA A 49 14.90 -10.67 4.76
C ALA A 49 13.72 -11.18 3.92
N LEU A 50 13.52 -12.50 3.87
CA LEU A 50 12.40 -13.11 3.15
C LEU A 50 11.06 -12.75 3.79
N ASP A 51 10.95 -12.85 5.12
CA ASP A 51 9.75 -12.49 5.86
C ASP A 51 9.34 -11.04 5.58
N TYR A 52 10.29 -10.11 5.70
CA TYR A 52 10.06 -8.69 5.37
C TYR A 52 9.60 -8.50 3.93
N TYR A 53 10.26 -9.15 2.96
CA TYR A 53 9.87 -9.04 1.55
C TYR A 53 8.43 -9.51 1.32
N ILE A 54 8.05 -10.66 1.88
CA ILE A 54 6.70 -11.20 1.75
C ILE A 54 5.69 -10.27 2.43
N HIS A 55 5.99 -9.75 3.61
CA HIS A 55 5.13 -8.78 4.31
C HIS A 55 4.83 -7.56 3.44
N GLU A 56 5.85 -6.96 2.82
CA GLU A 56 5.69 -5.78 1.98
C GLU A 56 4.93 -6.08 0.67
N VAL A 57 5.20 -7.22 0.04
CA VAL A 57 4.48 -7.64 -1.17
C VAL A 57 3.00 -7.86 -0.87
N VAL A 58 2.68 -8.52 0.24
CA VAL A 58 1.29 -8.75 0.66
C VAL A 58 0.60 -7.41 0.96
N THR A 59 1.25 -6.52 1.70
CA THR A 59 0.70 -5.19 2.03
C THR A 59 0.38 -4.39 0.77
N LEU A 60 1.29 -4.38 -0.19
CA LEU A 60 1.07 -3.70 -1.46
C LEU A 60 -0.06 -4.34 -2.28
N GLY A 61 -0.11 -5.68 -2.33
CA GLY A 61 -1.20 -6.40 -2.99
C GLY A 61 -2.58 -6.11 -2.37
N MET A 62 -2.65 -6.00 -1.04
CA MET A 62 -3.87 -5.59 -0.34
C MET A 62 -4.29 -4.16 -0.73
N LEU A 63 -3.35 -3.23 -0.81
CA LEU A 63 -3.63 -1.86 -1.23
C LEU A 63 -4.09 -1.76 -2.69
N GLU A 64 -3.50 -2.54 -3.59
CA GLU A 64 -3.92 -2.60 -5.00
C GLU A 64 -5.35 -3.12 -5.15
N ILE A 65 -5.73 -4.15 -4.37
CA ILE A 65 -7.10 -4.67 -4.36
C ILE A 65 -8.08 -3.62 -3.81
N TYR A 66 -7.73 -2.96 -2.70
CA TYR A 66 -8.55 -1.88 -2.13
C TYR A 66 -8.77 -0.73 -3.11
N ARG A 67 -7.75 -0.36 -3.89
CA ARG A 67 -7.83 0.68 -4.93
C ARG A 67 -8.54 0.23 -6.22
N GLY A 68 -8.96 -1.03 -6.32
CA GLY A 68 -9.57 -1.58 -7.53
C GLY A 68 -8.58 -1.80 -8.69
N GLN A 69 -7.28 -1.73 -8.44
CA GLN A 69 -6.23 -1.94 -9.45
C GLN A 69 -5.93 -3.42 -9.68
N ARG A 70 -6.33 -4.28 -8.74
CA ARG A 70 -6.17 -5.73 -8.78
C ARG A 70 -7.46 -6.41 -8.35
N SER A 71 -7.88 -7.44 -9.08
CA SER A 71 -9.03 -8.25 -8.69
C SER A 71 -8.74 -9.05 -7.43
N GLU A 72 -9.75 -9.19 -6.58
CA GLU A 72 -9.68 -10.03 -5.39
C GLU A 72 -9.42 -11.51 -5.79
N PRO A 73 -8.52 -12.23 -5.08
CA PRO A 73 -8.27 -13.63 -5.37
C PRO A 73 -9.53 -14.47 -5.17
N SER A 74 -9.69 -15.55 -5.93
CA SER A 74 -10.83 -16.45 -5.76
C SER A 74 -10.83 -17.09 -4.36
N PRO A 75 -12.02 -17.35 -3.77
CA PRO A 75 -12.12 -18.02 -2.49
C PRO A 75 -11.46 -19.40 -2.54
N THR A 76 -10.86 -19.83 -1.42
CA THR A 76 -10.32 -21.19 -1.32
C THR A 76 -11.48 -22.21 -1.30
N PRO A 77 -11.25 -23.48 -1.67
CA PRO A 77 -12.33 -24.48 -1.74
C PRO A 77 -13.13 -24.65 -0.44
N ASN A 78 -12.53 -24.28 0.71
CA ASN A 78 -13.10 -24.42 2.04
C ASN A 78 -13.70 -23.11 2.59
N SER A 79 -13.77 -22.04 1.81
CA SER A 79 -14.27 -20.73 2.26
C SER A 79 -15.12 -20.05 1.19
N SER A 80 -16.26 -19.50 1.60
CA SER A 80 -17.12 -18.70 0.71
C SER A 80 -16.59 -17.28 0.47
N GLN A 81 -15.53 -16.87 1.20
CA GLN A 81 -14.97 -15.52 1.16
C GLN A 81 -13.49 -15.58 0.83
N SER A 82 -13.00 -14.57 0.12
CA SER A 82 -11.57 -14.47 -0.15
C SER A 82 -10.78 -14.09 1.11
N ALA A 83 -9.46 -14.31 1.08
CA ALA A 83 -8.55 -13.87 2.12
C ALA A 83 -8.58 -12.34 2.35
N PHE A 84 -8.79 -11.55 1.29
CA PHE A 84 -8.91 -10.09 1.38
C PHE A 84 -10.18 -9.68 2.13
N SER A 85 -11.35 -10.22 1.74
CA SER A 85 -12.63 -10.00 2.42
C SER A 85 -12.62 -10.36 3.91
N ARG A 86 -11.77 -11.31 4.32
CA ARG A 86 -11.63 -11.74 5.73
C ARG A 86 -10.71 -10.83 6.55
N PHE A 87 -9.98 -9.91 5.90
CA PHE A 87 -9.05 -9.01 6.57
C PHE A 87 -9.82 -8.03 7.45
N LYS A 88 -9.42 -7.94 8.73
CA LYS A 88 -10.09 -7.08 9.71
C LYS A 88 -9.40 -5.73 9.77
N VAL A 89 -10.16 -4.66 9.54
CA VAL A 89 -9.68 -3.28 9.66
C VAL A 89 -10.30 -2.63 10.90
N SER A 90 -9.58 -1.71 11.55
CA SER A 90 -10.12 -0.92 12.66
C SER A 90 -11.33 -0.09 12.21
N LEU A 91 -12.43 -0.20 12.96
CA LEU A 91 -13.66 0.54 12.69
C LEU A 91 -13.46 2.06 12.80
N ASN A 92 -12.48 2.53 13.59
CA ASN A 92 -12.17 3.95 13.70
C ASN A 92 -11.60 4.50 12.39
N GLY A 93 -10.70 3.76 11.73
CA GLY A 93 -10.16 4.15 10.41
C GLY A 93 -11.23 4.13 9.33
N ALA A 94 -12.03 3.05 9.28
CA ALA A 94 -13.16 2.96 8.35
C ALA A 94 -14.22 4.06 8.55
N ARG A 95 -14.46 4.45 9.82
CA ARG A 95 -15.33 5.59 10.14
C ARG A 95 -14.76 6.90 9.62
N GLN A 96 -13.45 7.14 9.78
CA GLN A 96 -12.81 8.37 9.32
C GLN A 96 -12.85 8.48 7.79
N GLU A 97 -12.55 7.41 7.06
CA GLU A 97 -12.68 7.35 5.60
C GLU A 97 -14.12 7.65 5.15
N ARG A 98 -15.10 7.05 5.81
CA ARG A 98 -16.52 7.31 5.54
C ARG A 98 -16.90 8.77 5.81
N LEU A 99 -16.41 9.36 6.90
CA LEU A 99 -16.67 10.77 7.23
C LEU A 99 -16.07 11.71 6.18
N ILE A 100 -14.87 11.41 5.66
CA ILE A 100 -14.25 12.16 4.56
C ILE A 100 -15.06 12.01 3.27
N ALA A 101 -15.50 10.80 2.91
CA ALA A 101 -16.32 10.59 1.72
C ALA A 101 -17.68 11.30 1.82
N ILE A 102 -18.35 11.22 2.97
CA ILE A 102 -19.62 11.92 3.22
C ILE A 102 -19.42 13.44 3.18
N SER A 103 -18.34 13.96 3.77
CA SER A 103 -18.07 15.40 3.77
C SER A 103 -17.72 15.95 2.39
N ILE A 104 -17.04 15.17 1.54
CA ILE A 104 -16.81 15.53 0.14
C ILE A 104 -18.14 15.55 -0.63
N GLY A 105 -19.01 14.56 -0.43
CA GLY A 105 -20.32 14.50 -1.08
C GLY A 105 -21.22 15.68 -0.70
N SER A 106 -21.35 15.96 0.60
CA SER A 106 -22.17 17.07 1.09
C SER A 106 -21.58 18.44 0.75
N TRP A 107 -20.26 18.59 0.76
CA TRP A 107 -19.59 19.79 0.25
C TRP A 107 -19.88 19.98 -1.23
N LEU A 108 -19.69 18.95 -2.07
CA LEU A 108 -19.91 19.05 -3.51
C LEU A 108 -21.37 19.38 -3.82
N GLU A 109 -22.32 18.75 -3.12
CA GLU A 109 -23.74 19.05 -3.27
C GLU A 109 -24.05 20.52 -2.92
N ASN A 110 -23.54 21.01 -1.79
CA ASN A 110 -23.72 22.40 -1.40
C ASN A 110 -23.05 23.36 -2.40
N GLU A 111 -21.85 23.04 -2.87
CA GLU A 111 -21.12 23.87 -3.83
C GLU A 111 -21.84 23.93 -5.19
N ILE A 112 -22.43 22.81 -5.62
CA ILE A 112 -23.28 22.73 -6.81
C ILE A 112 -24.54 23.56 -6.63
N GLN A 113 -25.22 23.44 -5.48
CA GLN A 113 -26.44 24.19 -5.21
C GLN A 113 -26.20 25.70 -5.10
N GLN A 114 -25.16 26.13 -4.38
CA GLN A 114 -24.87 27.54 -4.13
C GLN A 114 -24.36 28.27 -5.38
N ASN A 115 -23.38 27.69 -6.08
CA ASN A 115 -22.73 28.37 -7.19
C ASN A 115 -23.42 28.09 -8.53
N TYR A 116 -24.15 26.98 -8.64
CA TYR A 116 -24.70 26.52 -9.92
C TYR A 116 -26.20 26.18 -9.87
N GLY A 117 -26.87 26.33 -8.72
CA GLY A 117 -28.30 26.06 -8.61
C GLY A 117 -29.17 26.89 -9.56
N SER A 118 -28.77 28.14 -9.84
CA SER A 118 -29.40 28.99 -10.86
C SER A 118 -29.04 28.59 -12.31
N PHE A 119 -27.92 27.89 -12.48
CA PHE A 119 -27.37 27.45 -13.78
C PHE A 119 -28.14 26.26 -14.37
N PHE A 120 -28.74 25.40 -13.52
CA PHE A 120 -29.59 24.28 -13.94
C PHE A 120 -31.06 24.68 -14.18
N GLY A 121 -31.46 25.89 -13.78
CA GLY A 121 -32.85 26.36 -13.84
C GLY A 121 -33.28 26.92 -15.20
N GLN A 122 -32.36 27.19 -16.12
CA GLN A 122 -32.66 27.80 -17.42
C GLN A 122 -32.08 26.96 -18.57
N GLU A 123 -33.00 26.35 -19.34
CA GLU A 123 -32.80 25.48 -20.51
C GLU A 123 -32.08 24.15 -20.28
N SER A 124 -32.58 23.11 -20.97
CA SER A 124 -32.02 21.75 -21.02
C SER A 124 -30.65 21.75 -21.71
N ARG A 125 -29.58 22.01 -20.96
CA ARG A 125 -28.20 21.89 -21.46
C ARG A 125 -27.65 20.48 -21.25
N SER A 126 -26.71 20.09 -22.11
CA SER A 126 -26.13 18.73 -22.14
C SER A 126 -25.13 18.52 -20.99
N ILE A 127 -25.15 17.33 -20.40
CA ILE A 127 -24.21 16.86 -19.35
C ILE A 127 -22.74 17.08 -19.76
N SER A 128 -22.45 17.04 -21.06
CA SER A 128 -21.10 17.26 -21.61
C SER A 128 -20.54 18.66 -21.35
N GLU A 129 -21.39 19.68 -21.15
CA GLU A 129 -20.94 21.06 -20.88
C GLU A 129 -20.56 21.27 -19.40
N VAL A 130 -21.18 20.49 -18.50
CA VAL A 130 -21.01 20.64 -17.04
C VAL A 130 -19.88 19.74 -16.51
N LEU A 131 -19.60 18.63 -17.19
CA LEU A 131 -18.60 17.65 -16.76
C LEU A 131 -17.18 18.22 -16.55
N PRO A 132 -16.61 19.03 -17.48
CA PRO A 132 -15.26 19.59 -17.33
C PRO A 132 -15.17 20.58 -16.16
N MET A 133 -16.30 21.19 -15.78
CA MET A 133 -16.38 22.12 -14.67
C MET A 133 -16.37 21.40 -13.32
N ILE A 134 -17.16 20.33 -13.18
CA ILE A 134 -17.16 19.47 -11.99
C ILE A 134 -15.77 18.85 -11.80
N GLU A 135 -15.14 18.41 -12.89
CA GLU A 135 -13.79 17.84 -12.85
C GLU A 135 -12.75 18.84 -12.30
N ASN A 136 -12.84 20.11 -12.70
CA ASN A 136 -11.96 21.16 -12.17
C ASN A 136 -12.22 21.45 -10.68
N LEU A 137 -13.49 21.45 -10.23
CA LEU A 137 -13.83 21.64 -8.82
C LEU A 137 -13.31 20.51 -7.94
N LEU A 138 -13.48 19.26 -8.40
CA LEU A 138 -12.97 18.08 -7.71
C LEU A 138 -11.44 18.12 -7.62
N THR A 139 -10.76 18.38 -8.73
CA THR A 139 -9.30 18.49 -8.78
C THR A 139 -8.77 19.56 -7.82
N ASN A 140 -9.38 20.75 -7.81
CA ASN A 140 -8.99 21.83 -6.90
C ASN A 140 -9.21 21.48 -5.43
N LYS A 141 -10.33 20.84 -5.09
CA LYS A 141 -10.63 20.43 -3.71
C LYS A 141 -9.69 19.33 -3.23
N LEU A 142 -9.44 18.32 -4.06
CA LEU A 142 -8.50 17.25 -3.74
C LEU A 142 -7.08 17.80 -3.54
N ASN A 143 -6.66 18.77 -4.37
CA ASN A 143 -5.37 19.43 -4.22
C ASN A 143 -5.26 20.26 -2.93
N SER A 144 -6.35 20.91 -2.50
CA SER A 144 -6.37 21.68 -1.25
C SER A 144 -6.32 20.85 0.04
N ASN A 145 -6.63 19.55 -0.05
CA ASN A 145 -6.61 18.62 1.09
C ASN A 145 -5.27 17.87 1.26
N HIS A 146 -4.25 18.18 0.45
CA HIS A 146 -2.95 17.51 0.52
C HIS A 146 -2.23 17.61 1.89
N TRP A 147 -2.66 18.50 2.78
CA TRP A 147 -2.11 18.63 4.15
C TRP A 147 -2.78 17.71 5.19
N LEU A 148 -3.85 16.99 4.85
CA LEU A 148 -4.56 16.06 5.75
C LEU A 148 -4.09 14.60 5.65
N LEU A 149 -3.12 14.31 4.77
CA LEU A 149 -2.51 12.99 4.58
C LEU A 149 -1.11 12.86 5.24
N GLY A 150 -0.75 13.77 6.14
CA GLY A 150 0.46 13.71 6.97
C GLY A 150 0.21 13.06 8.31
#